data_AF-A0A0T1X6E1-F1
#
_entry.id   AF-A0A0T1X6E1-F1
#
_cell.length_a   1.000
_cell.length_b   1.000
_cell.length_c   1.000
_cell.angle_alpha   90.00
_cell.angle_beta   90.00
_cell.angle_gamma   90.00
#
_symmetry.space_group_name_H-M   'P 1'
#
loop_
_entity.id
_entity.type
_entity.pdbx_description
1 polymer ?
#
loop_
_entity_poly.entity_id
_entity_poly.type
_entity_poly.pdbx_seq_one_letter_code
_entity_poly.pdbx_strand_id
1 'polypeptide(L)'
;MFKRDCGATTSFSTQISIVAGEEEASDIGNIFRADTDHGKAQAGHWGGPWAEMKWLAPDRLTIRYAKGARLFEQQKAFEDVVITFEAR
;
A
#
# COMPACT_ATOMS: atom_id res chain seq x y z
N MET A 1 2.32 -6.59 3.67
CA MET A 1 1.04 -6.08 3.13
C MET A 1 -0.09 -6.71 3.93
N PHE A 2 -1.00 -5.90 4.45
CA PHE A 2 -2.12 -6.38 5.27
C PHE A 2 -3.43 -5.71 4.84
N LYS A 3 -4.54 -6.45 4.97
CA LYS A 3 -5.90 -6.01 4.67
C LYS A 3 -6.60 -5.58 5.95
N ARG A 4 -7.29 -4.44 5.93
CA ARG A 4 -8.31 -4.10 6.94
C ARG A 4 -9.70 -4.09 6.31
N ASP A 5 -10.62 -4.79 6.97
CA ASP A 5 -12.07 -4.66 6.76
C ASP A 5 -12.59 -3.70 7.83
N CYS A 6 -13.18 -2.57 7.42
CA CYS A 6 -13.69 -1.56 8.34
C CYS A 6 -15.22 -1.55 8.45
N GLY A 7 -15.88 -2.67 8.09
CA GLY A 7 -17.29 -2.89 8.37
C GLY A 7 -18.26 -2.28 7.35
N ALA A 8 -19.30 -3.08 7.05
CA ALA A 8 -20.60 -2.91 6.39
C ALA A 8 -20.88 -1.80 5.33
N THR A 9 -20.19 -0.66 5.32
CA THR A 9 -20.40 0.43 4.35
C THR A 9 -19.12 1.11 3.86
N THR A 10 -17.93 0.65 4.29
CA THR A 10 -16.66 1.33 3.99
C THR A 10 -15.78 0.50 3.04
N SER A 11 -15.33 1.14 1.96
CA SER A 11 -14.40 0.58 0.98
C SER A 11 -13.16 -0.03 1.65
N PHE A 12 -12.77 -1.24 1.24
CA PHE A 12 -11.51 -1.85 1.67
C PHE A 12 -10.32 -1.00 1.24
N SER A 13 -9.33 -0.85 2.12
CA SER A 13 -8.07 -0.17 1.81
C SER A 13 -6.90 -1.15 1.76
N THR A 14 -5.94 -0.84 0.90
CA THR A 14 -4.65 -1.53 0.80
C THR A 14 -3.59 -0.70 1.50
N GLN A 15 -2.87 -1.32 2.42
CA GLN A 15 -1.83 -0.68 3.22
C GLN A 15 -0.53 -1.47 3.16
N ILE A 16 0.59 -0.77 3.01
CA ILE A 16 1.93 -1.35 2.98
C ILE A 16 2.77 -0.64 4.03
N SER A 17 3.46 -1.45 4.85
CA SER A 17 4.50 -0.97 5.74
C SER A 17 5.84 -1.64 5.50
N ILE A 18 6.93 -0.90 5.74
CA ILE A 18 8.26 -1.45 6.00
C ILE A 18 8.46 -1.48 7.51
N VAL A 19 8.94 -2.61 8.03
CA VAL A 19 9.30 -2.81 9.44
C VAL A 19 10.79 -3.13 9.53
N ALA A 20 11.49 -2.51 10.47
CA ALA A 20 12.81 -2.98 10.88
C ALA A 20 12.63 -4.34 11.57
N GLY A 21 13.57 -5.28 11.40
CA GLY A 21 13.37 -6.71 11.66
C GLY A 21 12.88 -7.12 13.06
N GLU A 22 12.96 -6.23 14.06
CA GLU A 22 12.52 -6.46 15.44
C GLU A 22 11.31 -5.60 15.85
N GLU A 23 10.81 -4.73 14.97
CA GLU A 23 9.65 -3.89 15.24
C GLU A 23 8.36 -4.51 14.70
N GLU A 24 7.31 -4.49 15.52
CA GLU A 24 5.98 -4.87 15.07
C GLU A 24 5.47 -3.86 14.03
N ALA A 25 4.75 -4.36 13.02
CA ALA A 25 4.09 -3.49 12.06
C ALA A 25 3.13 -2.56 12.80
N SER A 26 3.37 -1.25 12.69
CA SER A 26 2.44 -0.24 13.21
C SER A 26 1.03 -0.51 12.69
N ASP A 27 0.03 -0.20 13.52
CA ASP A 27 -1.40 -0.40 13.25
C ASP A 27 -1.89 0.27 11.95
N ILE A 28 -1.08 1.18 11.39
CA ILE A 28 -1.32 1.94 10.16
C ILE A 28 -0.15 1.71 9.18
N GLY A 29 -0.48 1.51 7.89
CA GLY A 29 0.48 1.47 6.78
C GLY A 29 1.43 2.67 6.80
N ASN A 30 2.74 2.48 6.97
CA ASN A 30 3.67 3.62 7.12
C ASN A 30 4.10 4.23 5.78
N ILE A 31 4.15 3.45 4.69
CA ILE A 31 4.70 3.94 3.41
C ILE A 31 3.66 4.07 2.29
N PHE A 32 2.54 3.36 2.37
CA PHE A 32 1.50 3.41 1.35
C PHE A 32 0.13 3.09 1.91
N ARG A 33 -0.86 3.92 1.59
CA ARG A 33 -2.27 3.66 1.86
C ARG A 33 -3.12 4.14 0.70
N ALA A 34 -3.96 3.24 0.20
CA ALA A 34 -4.90 3.55 -0.87
C ALA A 34 -6.24 2.83 -0.68
N ASP A 35 -7.32 3.42 -1.19
CA ASP A 35 -8.60 2.74 -1.38
C ASP A 35 -9.01 2.73 -2.87
N THR A 36 -10.13 2.09 -3.19
CA THR A 36 -10.61 1.96 -4.56
C THR A 36 -11.27 3.23 -5.14
N ASP A 37 -11.27 4.36 -4.44
CA ASP A 37 -12.03 5.57 -4.78
C ASP A 37 -13.49 5.25 -5.16
N HIS A 38 -14.22 4.63 -4.24
CA HIS A 38 -15.60 4.16 -4.45
C HIS A 38 -15.74 3.17 -5.64
N GLY A 39 -14.72 2.33 -5.88
CA GLY A 39 -14.74 1.29 -6.91
C GLY A 39 -14.17 1.71 -8.27
N LYS A 40 -13.58 2.90 -8.40
CA LYS A 40 -12.87 3.33 -9.62
C LYS A 40 -11.56 2.59 -9.86
N ALA A 41 -10.89 2.15 -8.80
CA ALA A 41 -9.67 1.37 -8.91
C ALA A 41 -9.98 -0.13 -9.00
N GLN A 42 -9.21 -0.85 -9.80
CA GLN A 42 -9.27 -2.31 -9.82
C GLN A 42 -9.03 -2.86 -8.41
N ALA A 43 -9.98 -3.64 -7.91
CA ALA A 43 -9.81 -4.35 -6.64
C ALA A 43 -8.93 -5.58 -6.82
N GLY A 44 -7.99 -5.81 -5.90
CA GLY A 44 -7.29 -7.08 -5.78
C GLY A 44 -8.20 -8.16 -5.19
N HIS A 45 -7.74 -9.42 -5.18
CA HIS A 45 -8.48 -10.55 -4.60
C HIS A 45 -8.79 -10.39 -3.09
N TRP A 46 -8.19 -9.39 -2.45
CA TRP A 46 -8.40 -9.02 -1.04
C TRP A 46 -9.43 -7.90 -0.86
N GLY A 47 -10.08 -7.39 -1.93
CA GLY A 47 -11.17 -6.42 -1.86
C GLY A 47 -10.77 -4.95 -1.85
N GLY A 48 -9.54 -4.62 -1.44
CA GLY A 48 -8.95 -3.27 -1.57
C GLY A 48 -8.36 -3.03 -2.96
N PRO A 49 -7.87 -1.81 -3.28
CA PRO A 49 -7.26 -1.54 -4.58
C PRO A 49 -6.06 -2.44 -4.79
N TRP A 50 -5.90 -2.94 -6.02
CA TRP A 50 -4.77 -3.77 -6.39
C TRP A 50 -3.47 -2.99 -6.16
N ALA A 51 -2.51 -3.65 -5.51
CA ALA A 51 -1.16 -3.16 -5.35
C ALA A 51 -0.20 -4.35 -5.34
N GLU A 52 0.99 -4.14 -5.86
CA GLU A 52 2.08 -5.10 -5.92
C GLU A 52 3.35 -4.43 -5.39
N MET A 53 4.12 -5.17 -4.61
CA MET A 53 5.38 -4.70 -4.04
C MET A 53 6.52 -5.58 -4.56
N LYS A 54 7.60 -4.95 -5.00
CA LYS A 54 8.78 -5.63 -5.51
C LYS A 54 10.05 -4.93 -5.05
N TRP A 55 10.89 -5.64 -4.31
CA TRP A 55 12.25 -5.21 -4.02
C TRP A 55 13.11 -5.31 -5.29
N LEU A 56 13.75 -4.21 -5.66
CA LEU A 56 14.73 -4.15 -6.75
C LEU A 56 16.16 -4.28 -6.23
N ALA A 57 16.39 -3.84 -5.00
CA ALA A 57 17.65 -3.93 -4.26
C ALA A 57 17.32 -3.90 -2.74
N PRO A 58 18.28 -4.19 -1.84
CA PRO A 58 18.06 -4.13 -0.39
C PRO A 58 17.54 -2.76 0.10
N ASP A 59 17.92 -1.70 -0.60
CA ASP A 59 17.59 -0.29 -0.34
C ASP A 59 16.53 0.27 -1.31
N ARG A 60 15.95 -0.55 -2.20
CA ARG A 60 15.03 -0.07 -3.25
C ARG A 60 13.78 -0.91 -3.37
N LEU A 61 12.64 -0.31 -3.06
CA LEU A 61 11.31 -0.89 -3.18
C LEU A 61 10.53 -0.22 -4.31
N THR A 62 9.84 -1.01 -5.13
CA THR A 62 8.84 -0.50 -6.08
C THR A 62 7.46 -0.96 -5.67
N ILE A 63 6.53 -0.01 -5.57
CA ILE A 63 5.12 -0.26 -5.31
C ILE A 63 4.32 0.13 -6.54
N ARG A 64 3.64 -0.85 -7.12
CA ARG A 64 2.70 -0.65 -8.23
C ARG A 64 1.31 -0.66 -7.66
N TYR A 65 0.41 0.20 -8.14
CA TYR A 65 -0.96 0.25 -7.65
C TYR A 65 -1.94 0.54 -8.77
N ALA A 66 -3.19 0.13 -8.58
CA ALA A 66 -4.26 0.33 -9.56
C ALA A 66 -4.45 1.81 -9.88
N LYS A 67 -4.40 2.15 -11.17
CA LYS A 67 -4.75 3.48 -11.67
C LYS A 67 -6.19 3.79 -11.29
N GLY A 68 -6.41 4.96 -10.69
CA GLY A 68 -7.72 5.35 -10.13
C GLY A 68 -7.89 5.03 -8.64
N ALA A 69 -6.90 4.38 -8.00
CA ALA A 69 -6.87 4.30 -6.54
C ALA A 69 -6.65 5.70 -5.94
N ARG A 70 -7.42 6.02 -4.88
CA ARG A 70 -7.20 7.23 -4.11
C ARG A 70 -6.09 6.97 -3.12
N LEU A 71 -5.00 7.72 -3.24
CA LEU A 71 -3.86 7.63 -2.32
C LEU A 71 -4.09 8.54 -1.12
N PHE A 72 -3.85 8.00 0.07
CA PHE A 72 -3.87 8.74 1.33
C PHE A 72 -2.49 8.89 1.95
N GLU A 73 -1.58 7.96 1.66
CA GLU A 73 -0.21 7.97 2.16
C GLU A 73 0.73 7.48 1.05
N GLN A 74 1.85 8.18 0.85
CA GLN A 74 2.88 7.84 -0.12
C GLN A 74 4.23 8.38 0.33
N GLN A 75 4.97 7.59 1.11
CA GLN A 75 6.33 7.95 1.51
C GLN A 75 7.35 7.44 0.49
N LYS A 76 8.13 8.35 -0.09
CA LYS A 76 9.15 8.05 -1.12
C LYS A 76 10.45 7.49 -0.55
N ALA A 77 10.64 7.58 0.76
CA ALA A 77 11.75 6.97 1.45
C ALA A 77 11.32 6.63 2.87
N PHE A 78 11.88 5.56 3.42
CA PHE A 78 11.75 5.17 4.81
C PHE A 78 13.11 4.63 5.26
N GLU A 79 13.73 5.28 6.25
CA GLU A 79 15.13 5.04 6.62
C GLU A 79 16.05 5.10 5.39
N ASP A 80 16.81 4.03 5.13
CA ASP A 80 17.71 3.90 3.98
C ASP A 80 17.03 3.32 2.73
N VAL A 81 15.73 3.02 2.79
CA VAL A 81 14.97 2.43 1.67
C VAL A 81 14.32 3.52 0.84
N VAL A 82 14.67 3.57 -0.45
CA VAL A 82 14.02 4.40 -1.46
C VAL A 82 12.83 3.66 -2.06
N ILE A 83 11.68 4.33 -2.12
CA ILE A 83 10.42 3.74 -2.54
C ILE A 83 9.91 4.47 -3.80
N THR A 84 9.76 3.71 -4.88
CA THR A 84 9.23 4.20 -6.16
C THR A 84 7.79 3.74 -6.35
N PHE A 85 6.92 4.65 -6.77
CA PHE A 85 5.50 4.36 -6.97
C PHE A 85 5.11 4.43 -8.45
N GLU A 86 4.40 3.41 -8.94
CA GLU A 86 3.91 3.34 -10.31
C GLU A 86 2.39 3.07 -10.34
N ALA A 87 1.61 3.95 -10.98
CA ALA A 87 0.21 3.66 -11.28
C ALA A 87 0.10 2.74 -12.50
N ARG A 88 -0.72 1.69 -12.42
CA ARG A 88 -0.94 0.71 -13.49
C ARG A 88 -2.41 0.50 -13.82
#